data_AF-A0A158KN80-F1
#
_entry.id   AF-A0A158KN80-F1
#
_cell.length_a   1.000
_cell.length_b   1.000
_cell.length_c   1.000
_cell.angle_alpha   90.00
_cell.angle_beta   90.00
_cell.angle_gamma   90.00
#
_symmetry.space_group_name_H-M   'P 1'
#
loop_
_entity.id
_entity.type
_entity.pdbx_description
1 polymer ?
#
loop_
_entity_poly.entity_id
_entity_poly.type
_entity_poly.pdbx_seq_one_letter_code
_entity_poly.pdbx_strand_id
1 'polypeptide(L)'
;MLSRMMRTGPRLSRGLIATLATLTSCVYVGLFLAGRSLLPEFLFRDAEKIQAQMDGAGTYDGSSFDAVGKFYAMFSPALLSVFVMAIGIAFIWAILARVKRAGSLGVALLLAAPCVFFNLFVSSKDTLVVAMSLLIVWTFRRNRPAFTLLAAIGCYLTYALLVRKYFLVILAIALFAEFFKQRGLRSRFVLLVACVLALALMPSEFYFALLNPRDMAVDYLVYQSPFGARTGFYNLLPPESFAAFCVDYIYAMVRLHLPVLFSPDPRGLAMQAFVILAWISTRSLPGPAKTCWDKRLLASLVLGHMAVSMLFEPDLGSYVRHLSSVSLFCMISLSARVDALRIDNANQRDAA
;
A
#
# COMPACT_ATOMS: atom_id res chain seq x y z
N MET A 1 -4.64 -22.17 5.08
CA MET A 1 -4.13 -22.38 3.70
C MET A 1 -2.90 -21.51 3.40
N LEU A 2 -2.97 -20.17 3.45
CA LEU A 2 -1.81 -19.29 3.16
C LEU A 2 -0.54 -19.61 3.98
N SER A 3 -0.68 -19.86 5.28
CA SER A 3 0.46 -20.23 6.12
C SER A 3 1.09 -21.57 5.72
N ARG A 4 0.33 -22.50 5.13
CA ARG A 4 0.87 -23.74 4.57
C ARG A 4 1.63 -23.42 3.28
N MET A 5 1.05 -22.60 2.41
CA MET A 5 1.68 -22.13 1.16
C MET A 5 3.02 -21.41 1.41
N MET A 6 3.09 -20.46 2.35
CA MET A 6 4.36 -19.81 2.69
C MET A 6 5.41 -20.77 3.30
N ARG A 7 4.96 -21.92 3.80
CA ARG A 7 5.82 -22.96 4.38
C ARG A 7 6.23 -24.04 3.38
N THR A 8 5.69 -24.06 2.16
CA THR A 8 6.04 -25.07 1.17
C THR A 8 7.46 -24.87 0.63
N GLY A 9 8.05 -25.98 0.17
CA GLY A 9 9.36 -26.02 -0.46
C GLY A 9 10.54 -25.99 0.51
N PRO A 10 11.76 -26.10 -0.03
CA PRO A 10 12.99 -26.17 0.74
C PRO A 10 13.25 -24.87 1.51
N ARG A 11 14.01 -24.99 2.61
CA ARG A 11 14.56 -23.81 3.29
C ARG A 11 15.62 -23.18 2.41
N LEU A 12 15.54 -21.87 2.24
CA LEU A 12 16.53 -21.13 1.46
C LEU A 12 17.63 -20.66 2.41
N SER A 13 18.89 -20.83 2.00
CA SER A 13 20.03 -20.34 2.76
C SER A 13 20.09 -18.81 2.72
N ARG A 14 20.72 -18.19 3.71
CA ARG A 14 20.93 -16.73 3.72
C ARG A 14 21.75 -16.26 2.51
N GLY A 15 22.74 -17.06 2.10
CA GLY A 15 23.54 -16.81 0.89
C GLY A 15 22.67 -16.78 -0.36
N LEU A 16 21.80 -17.77 -0.56
CA LEU A 16 20.89 -17.81 -1.70
C LEU A 16 19.94 -16.61 -1.74
N ILE A 17 19.38 -16.21 -0.60
CA ILE A 17 18.50 -15.03 -0.52
C ILE A 17 19.28 -13.75 -0.86
N ALA A 18 20.50 -13.61 -0.37
CA ALA A 18 21.36 -12.48 -0.71
C ALA A 18 21.69 -12.46 -2.21
N THR A 19 22.02 -13.61 -2.81
CA THR A 19 22.24 -13.73 -4.26
C THR A 19 20.99 -13.34 -5.05
N LEU A 20 19.81 -13.82 -4.66
CA LEU A 20 18.55 -13.45 -5.30
C LEU A 20 18.28 -11.95 -5.16
N ALA A 21 18.48 -11.36 -3.97
CA ALA A 21 18.30 -9.93 -3.75
C ALA A 21 19.25 -9.08 -4.60
N THR A 22 20.52 -9.48 -4.71
CA THR A 22 21.50 -8.85 -5.60
C THR A 22 21.06 -8.96 -7.05
N LEU A 23 20.71 -10.17 -7.53
CA LEU A 23 20.27 -10.39 -8.91
C LEU A 23 19.02 -9.57 -9.24
N THR A 24 18.00 -9.59 -8.37
CA THR A 24 16.79 -8.79 -8.56
C THR A 24 17.10 -7.28 -8.53
N SER A 25 18.02 -6.84 -7.68
CA SER A 25 18.47 -5.44 -7.64
C SER A 25 19.20 -5.04 -8.93
N CYS A 26 20.07 -5.90 -9.47
CA CYS A 26 20.75 -5.66 -10.74
C CYS A 26 19.76 -5.60 -11.91
N VAL A 27 18.78 -6.51 -11.96
CA VAL A 27 17.71 -6.48 -12.96
C VAL A 27 16.90 -5.19 -12.83
N TYR A 28 16.54 -4.79 -11.60
CA TYR A 28 15.83 -3.54 -11.35
C TYR A 28 16.63 -2.33 -11.84
N VAL A 29 17.92 -2.21 -11.52
CA VAL A 29 18.78 -1.12 -11.98
C VAL A 29 18.91 -1.11 -13.50
N GLY A 30 19.13 -2.28 -14.11
CA GLY A 30 19.19 -2.40 -15.57
C GLY A 30 17.91 -1.93 -16.25
N LEU A 31 16.75 -2.36 -15.73
CA LEU A 31 15.44 -1.92 -16.21
C LEU A 31 15.16 -0.45 -15.88
N PHE A 32 15.69 0.11 -14.79
CA PHE A 32 15.56 1.54 -14.47
C PHE A 32 16.31 2.39 -15.50
N LEU A 33 17.53 1.99 -15.87
CA LEU A 33 18.36 2.68 -16.86
C LEU A 33 17.83 2.51 -18.29
N ALA A 34 17.33 1.31 -18.64
CA ALA A 34 16.79 1.01 -19.96
C ALA A 34 15.27 1.19 -20.08
N GLY A 35 14.61 1.68 -19.02
CA GLY A 35 13.15 1.62 -18.90
C GLY A 35 12.43 2.36 -20.01
N ARG A 36 12.91 3.56 -20.38
CA ARG A 36 12.28 4.39 -21.41
C ARG A 36 12.26 3.74 -22.79
N SER A 37 13.20 2.84 -23.10
CA SER A 37 13.24 2.15 -24.40
C SER A 37 12.50 0.81 -24.41
N LEU A 38 12.32 0.19 -23.24
CA LEU A 38 11.74 -1.16 -23.12
C LEU A 38 10.29 -1.17 -22.63
N LEU A 39 9.85 -0.11 -21.96
CA LEU A 39 8.56 -0.08 -21.28
C LEU A 39 7.58 0.89 -21.95
N PRO A 40 6.27 0.61 -21.88
CA PRO A 40 5.24 1.50 -22.41
C PRO A 40 5.27 2.88 -21.77
N GLU A 41 4.98 3.92 -22.57
CA GLU A 41 5.00 5.33 -22.15
C GLU A 41 4.09 5.64 -20.94
N PHE A 42 2.96 4.93 -20.79
CA PHE A 42 2.01 5.19 -19.69
C PHE A 42 2.62 5.08 -18.29
N LEU A 43 3.70 4.32 -18.13
CA LEU A 43 4.38 4.15 -16.84
C LEU A 43 5.18 5.39 -16.43
N PHE A 44 5.53 6.25 -17.39
CA PHE A 44 6.35 7.45 -17.16
C PHE A 44 5.51 8.71 -16.92
N ARG A 45 4.20 8.68 -17.17
CA ARG A 45 3.32 9.86 -17.11
C ARG A 45 3.41 10.64 -15.79
N ASP A 46 3.42 9.95 -14.65
CA ASP A 46 3.50 10.63 -13.35
C ASP A 46 4.85 11.31 -13.16
N ALA A 47 5.92 10.69 -13.65
CA ALA A 47 7.24 11.29 -13.62
C ALA A 47 7.39 12.42 -14.62
N GLU A 48 6.73 12.36 -15.78
CA GLU A 48 6.66 13.47 -16.73
C GLU A 48 5.93 14.68 -16.11
N LYS A 49 4.82 14.44 -15.40
CA LYS A 49 4.12 15.51 -14.66
C LYS A 49 5.03 16.12 -13.60
N ILE A 50 5.79 15.29 -12.88
CA ILE A 50 6.74 15.78 -11.86
C ILE A 50 7.92 16.51 -12.50
N GLN A 51 8.47 16.00 -13.61
CA GLN A 51 9.55 16.64 -14.35
C GLN A 51 9.11 18.00 -14.89
N ALA A 52 7.91 18.09 -15.47
CA ALA A 52 7.35 19.37 -15.94
C ALA A 52 7.23 20.39 -14.79
N GLN A 53 6.87 19.95 -13.58
CA GLN A 53 6.86 20.82 -12.39
C GLN A 53 8.27 21.19 -11.92
N MET A 54 9.24 20.26 -11.99
CA MET A 54 10.65 20.54 -11.71
C MET A 54 11.22 21.59 -12.68
N ASP A 55 10.77 21.56 -13.93
CA ASP A 55 11.16 22.50 -14.99
C ASP A 55 10.40 23.85 -14.91
N GLY A 56 9.52 24.02 -13.91
CA GLY A 56 8.82 25.27 -13.62
C GLY A 56 7.47 25.46 -14.31
N ALA A 57 6.84 24.40 -14.83
CA ALA A 57 5.48 24.51 -15.38
C ALA A 57 4.46 24.85 -14.28
N GLY A 58 3.50 25.75 -14.54
CA GLY A 58 2.41 26.09 -13.61
C GLY A 58 1.18 25.16 -13.68
N THR A 59 1.21 24.15 -14.56
CA THR A 59 0.03 23.32 -14.89
C THR A 59 -0.56 22.55 -13.71
N TYR A 60 0.24 22.24 -12.68
CA TYR A 60 -0.17 21.47 -11.51
C TYR A 60 0.06 22.19 -10.19
N ASP A 61 0.12 23.53 -10.20
CA ASP A 61 0.34 24.36 -9.02
C ASP A 61 -0.64 24.04 -7.88
N GLY A 62 -0.12 23.95 -6.65
CA GLY A 62 -0.92 23.63 -5.46
C GLY A 62 -1.41 22.17 -5.37
N SER A 63 -1.07 21.34 -6.36
CA SER A 63 -1.37 19.90 -6.32
C SER A 63 -0.25 19.10 -5.65
N SER A 64 -0.51 17.81 -5.43
CA SER A 64 0.53 16.88 -4.96
C SER A 64 1.69 16.70 -5.94
N PHE A 65 1.50 16.98 -7.24
CA PHE A 65 2.60 16.94 -8.23
C PHE A 65 3.57 18.11 -8.03
N ASP A 66 3.05 19.30 -7.74
CA ASP A 66 3.85 20.51 -7.46
C ASP A 66 4.72 20.32 -6.22
N ALA A 67 4.14 19.88 -5.10
CA ALA A 67 4.89 19.65 -3.87
C ALA A 67 6.05 18.64 -4.05
N VAL A 68 5.82 17.55 -4.80
CA VAL A 68 6.86 16.56 -5.09
C VAL A 68 7.86 17.07 -6.12
N GLY A 69 7.41 17.82 -7.12
CA GLY A 69 8.27 18.49 -8.11
C GLY A 69 9.24 19.45 -7.45
N LYS A 70 8.77 20.33 -6.57
CA LYS A 70 9.61 21.22 -5.75
C LYS A 70 10.60 20.44 -4.88
N PHE A 71 10.15 19.35 -4.27
CA PHE A 71 11.04 18.49 -3.49
C PHE A 71 12.15 17.85 -4.34
N TYR A 72 11.80 17.33 -5.52
CA TYR A 72 12.76 16.70 -6.42
C TYR A 72 13.67 17.68 -7.16
N ALA A 73 13.22 18.91 -7.39
CA ALA A 73 14.03 19.99 -7.96
C ALA A 73 15.21 20.39 -7.06
N MET A 74 15.17 20.06 -5.75
CA MET A 74 16.31 20.24 -4.85
C MET A 74 17.49 19.30 -5.16
N PHE A 75 17.28 18.26 -5.97
CA PHE A 75 18.29 17.30 -6.38
C PHE A 75 18.69 17.53 -7.84
N SER A 76 19.96 17.30 -8.17
CA SER A 76 20.34 17.17 -9.58
C SER A 76 19.67 15.92 -10.20
N PRO A 77 19.43 15.88 -11.52
CA PRO A 77 18.79 14.73 -12.17
C PRO A 77 19.51 13.39 -11.89
N ALA A 78 20.85 13.42 -11.84
CA ALA A 78 21.66 12.26 -11.50
C ALA A 78 21.44 11.82 -10.04
N LEU A 79 21.42 12.76 -9.10
CA LEU A 79 21.22 12.47 -7.68
C LEU A 79 19.80 11.95 -7.40
N LEU A 80 18.78 12.49 -8.07
CA LEU A 80 17.41 11.99 -7.97
C LEU A 80 17.32 10.53 -8.47
N SER A 81 17.96 10.23 -9.59
CA SER A 81 18.00 8.87 -10.14
C SER A 81 18.67 7.90 -9.15
N VAL A 82 19.81 8.30 -8.57
CA VAL A 82 20.50 7.52 -7.53
C VAL A 82 19.62 7.32 -6.30
N PHE A 83 18.90 8.36 -5.87
CA PHE A 83 17.98 8.28 -4.74
C PHE A 83 16.85 7.26 -4.97
N VAL A 84 16.17 7.32 -6.13
CA VAL A 84 15.09 6.37 -6.47
C VAL A 84 15.63 4.95 -6.55
N MET A 85 16.77 4.75 -7.23
CA MET A 85 17.43 3.43 -7.30
C MET A 85 17.80 2.89 -5.92
N ALA A 86 18.36 3.73 -5.04
CA ALA A 86 18.73 3.33 -3.69
C ALA A 86 17.51 2.88 -2.87
N ILE A 87 16.38 3.58 -2.99
CA ILE A 87 15.11 3.17 -2.36
C ILE A 87 14.64 1.83 -2.92
N GLY A 88 14.69 1.64 -4.23
CA GLY A 88 14.25 0.40 -4.85
C GLY A 88 15.11 -0.80 -4.44
N ILE A 89 16.43 -0.65 -4.41
CA ILE A 89 17.36 -1.66 -3.90
C ILE A 89 17.06 -1.94 -2.43
N ALA A 90 16.95 -0.91 -1.58
CA ALA A 90 16.65 -1.08 -0.16
C ALA A 90 15.32 -1.81 0.07
N PHE A 91 14.30 -1.53 -0.74
CA PHE A 91 13.00 -2.22 -0.72
C PHE A 91 13.12 -3.70 -1.08
N ILE A 92 13.79 -4.02 -2.20
CA ILE A 92 14.02 -5.41 -2.64
C ILE A 92 14.74 -6.20 -1.55
N TRP A 93 15.81 -5.64 -0.98
CA TRP A 93 16.53 -6.27 0.11
C TRP A 93 15.67 -6.45 1.37
N ALA A 94 14.90 -5.43 1.75
CA ALA A 94 14.06 -5.46 2.94
C ALA A 94 12.95 -6.51 2.83
N ILE A 95 12.32 -6.66 1.66
CA ILE A 95 11.23 -7.63 1.46
C ILE A 95 11.78 -9.06 1.35
N LEU A 96 12.88 -9.27 0.60
CA LEU A 96 13.49 -10.59 0.44
C LEU A 96 14.18 -11.10 1.70
N ALA A 97 14.70 -10.22 2.57
CA ALA A 97 15.26 -10.61 3.86
C ALA A 97 14.23 -11.30 4.79
N ARG A 98 12.93 -11.25 4.46
CA ARG A 98 11.86 -11.95 5.20
C ARG A 98 11.57 -13.36 4.68
N VAL A 99 12.14 -13.73 3.54
CA VAL A 99 11.96 -15.04 2.92
C VAL A 99 12.75 -16.09 3.72
N LYS A 100 12.12 -17.23 4.02
CA LYS A 100 12.79 -18.38 4.67
C LYS A 100 12.68 -19.67 3.86
N ARG A 101 11.70 -19.74 2.94
CA ARG A 101 11.35 -20.91 2.11
C ARG A 101 10.87 -20.49 0.74
N ALA A 102 10.88 -21.41 -0.23
CA ALA A 102 10.42 -21.16 -1.60
C ALA A 102 8.98 -20.62 -1.65
N GLY A 103 8.05 -21.14 -0.84
CA GLY A 103 6.69 -20.61 -0.79
C GLY A 103 6.60 -19.15 -0.34
N SER A 104 7.44 -18.73 0.61
CA SER A 104 7.54 -17.31 1.03
C SER A 104 8.21 -16.42 -0.01
N LEU A 105 9.05 -16.98 -0.90
CA LEU A 105 9.65 -16.25 -2.00
C LEU A 105 8.58 -15.85 -3.02
N GLY A 106 7.67 -16.76 -3.38
CA GLY A 106 6.55 -16.44 -4.28
C GLY A 106 5.67 -15.32 -3.74
N VAL A 107 5.37 -15.31 -2.44
CA VAL A 107 4.63 -14.22 -1.78
C VAL A 107 5.41 -12.91 -1.82
N ALA A 108 6.72 -12.93 -1.53
CA ALA A 108 7.56 -11.74 -1.58
C ALA A 108 7.62 -11.15 -3.00
N LEU A 109 7.76 -12.00 -4.03
CA LEU A 109 7.78 -11.56 -5.43
C LEU A 109 6.44 -10.97 -5.86
N LEU A 110 5.32 -11.61 -5.50
CA LEU A 110 3.97 -11.10 -5.82
C LEU A 110 3.69 -9.74 -5.15
N LEU A 111 4.19 -9.52 -3.93
CA LEU A 111 4.08 -8.24 -3.23
C LEU A 111 5.06 -7.17 -3.76
N ALA A 112 6.28 -7.59 -4.13
CA ALA A 112 7.33 -6.70 -4.60
C ALA A 112 7.09 -6.20 -6.03
N ALA A 113 6.60 -7.06 -6.92
CA ALA A 113 6.52 -6.77 -8.34
C ALA A 113 5.71 -5.50 -8.65
N PRO A 114 4.48 -5.30 -8.11
CA PRO A 114 3.74 -4.06 -8.36
C PRO A 114 4.43 -2.82 -7.77
N CYS A 115 5.08 -2.96 -6.60
CA CYS A 115 5.78 -1.84 -5.96
C CYS A 115 6.98 -1.40 -6.81
N VAL A 116 7.80 -2.35 -7.26
CA VAL A 116 8.93 -2.07 -8.14
C VAL A 116 8.42 -1.49 -9.46
N PHE A 117 7.40 -2.12 -10.04
CA PHE A 117 6.86 -1.76 -11.35
C PHE A 117 6.23 -0.37 -11.40
N PHE A 118 5.41 -0.03 -10.40
CA PHE A 118 4.62 1.20 -10.43
C PHE A 118 5.21 2.36 -9.62
N ASN A 119 6.00 2.08 -8.58
CA ASN A 119 6.44 3.12 -7.64
C ASN A 119 7.94 3.40 -7.67
N LEU A 120 8.75 2.52 -8.27
CA LEU A 120 10.22 2.58 -8.18
C LEU A 120 10.94 2.61 -9.53
N PHE A 121 10.24 2.38 -10.65
CA PHE A 121 10.84 2.58 -11.98
C PHE A 121 11.06 4.03 -12.36
N VAL A 122 10.28 4.93 -11.77
CA VAL A 122 10.39 6.36 -12.03
C VAL A 122 10.11 7.13 -10.76
N SER A 123 10.66 8.34 -10.67
CA SER A 123 10.40 9.30 -9.61
C SER A 123 8.91 9.62 -9.57
N SER A 124 8.21 9.03 -8.60
CA SER A 124 6.78 9.22 -8.38
C SER A 124 6.52 9.64 -6.94
N LYS A 125 5.31 10.16 -6.69
CA LYS A 125 4.91 10.52 -5.31
C LYS A 125 4.88 9.31 -4.38
N ASP A 126 4.68 8.12 -4.95
CA ASP A 126 4.61 6.85 -4.24
C ASP A 126 6.01 6.33 -3.86
N THR A 127 7.06 6.78 -4.57
CA THR A 127 8.46 6.50 -4.19
C THR A 127 8.76 7.01 -2.77
N LEU A 128 8.24 8.20 -2.42
CA LEU A 128 8.35 8.74 -1.07
C LEU A 128 7.60 7.89 -0.04
N VAL A 129 6.45 7.32 -0.41
CA VAL A 129 5.68 6.41 0.46
C VAL A 129 6.44 5.11 0.70
N VAL A 130 7.16 4.59 -0.30
CA VAL A 130 8.07 3.45 -0.14
C VAL A 130 9.25 3.82 0.79
N ALA A 131 9.83 5.02 0.65
CA ALA A 131 10.87 5.49 1.57
C ALA A 131 10.36 5.59 3.02
N MET A 132 9.14 6.12 3.21
CA MET A 132 8.48 6.15 4.51
C MET A 132 8.28 4.74 5.07
N SER A 133 7.84 3.79 4.25
CA SER A 133 7.62 2.40 4.69
C SER A 133 8.93 1.72 5.10
N LEU A 134 10.02 1.98 4.37
CA LEU A 134 11.37 1.53 4.74
C LEU A 134 11.84 2.12 6.07
N LEU A 135 11.66 3.42 6.27
CA LEU A 135 12.04 4.09 7.52
C LEU A 135 11.26 3.52 8.71
N ILE A 136 9.94 3.37 8.58
CA ILE A 136 9.08 2.78 9.61
C ILE A 136 9.54 1.35 9.92
N VAL A 137 9.84 0.54 8.91
CA VAL A 137 10.34 -0.83 9.11
C VAL A 137 11.74 -0.85 9.73
N TRP A 138 12.61 0.10 9.40
CA TRP A 138 13.92 0.22 10.02
C TRP A 138 13.79 0.51 11.53
N THR A 139 12.90 1.42 11.92
CA THR A 139 12.61 1.68 13.35
C THR A 139 12.01 0.46 14.04
N PHE A 140 11.11 -0.27 13.37
CA PHE A 140 10.53 -1.53 13.87
C PHE A 140 11.61 -2.56 14.20
N ARG A 141 12.67 -2.68 13.38
CA ARG A 141 13.78 -3.62 13.64
C ARG A 141 14.60 -3.28 14.89
N ARG A 142 14.47 -2.07 15.45
CA ARG A 142 15.10 -1.68 16.72
C ARG A 142 14.33 -2.18 17.95
N ASN A 143 13.19 -2.86 17.78
CA ASN A 143 12.34 -3.38 18.85
C ASN A 143 11.89 -2.29 19.86
N ARG A 144 11.68 -1.06 19.40
CA ARG A 144 11.19 0.07 20.21
C ARG A 144 9.81 0.52 19.70
N PRO A 145 8.70 -0.03 20.24
CA PRO A 145 7.36 0.19 19.69
C PRO A 145 6.95 1.67 19.66
N ALA A 146 7.26 2.43 20.72
CA ALA A 146 6.99 3.86 20.79
C ALA A 146 7.73 4.65 19.69
N PHE A 147 8.97 4.23 19.37
CA PHE A 147 9.76 4.88 18.32
C PHE A 147 9.17 4.58 16.93
N THR A 148 8.69 3.35 16.69
CA THR A 148 7.97 3.00 15.46
C THR A 148 6.66 3.75 15.32
N LEU A 149 5.92 3.94 16.42
CA LEU A 149 4.71 4.77 16.43
C LEU A 149 5.03 6.22 16.03
N LEU A 150 6.03 6.81 16.67
CA LEU A 150 6.42 8.19 16.44
C LEU A 150 6.91 8.39 15.00
N ALA A 151 7.69 7.44 14.47
CA ALA A 151 8.10 7.45 13.08
C ALA A 151 6.91 7.33 12.12
N ALA A 152 5.93 6.46 12.41
CA ALA A 152 4.73 6.33 11.60
C ALA A 152 3.90 7.63 11.62
N ILE A 153 3.63 8.20 12.80
CA ILE A 153 2.90 9.47 12.93
C ILE A 153 3.64 10.58 12.20
N GLY A 154 4.94 10.73 12.45
CA GLY A 154 5.77 11.77 11.84
C GLY A 154 5.79 11.66 10.31
N CYS A 155 6.06 10.47 9.76
CA CYS A 155 6.04 10.25 8.32
C CYS A 155 4.69 10.59 7.68
N TYR A 156 3.59 10.07 8.25
CA TYR A 156 2.26 10.27 7.68
C TYR A 156 1.77 11.71 7.82
N LEU A 157 2.04 12.36 8.95
CA LEU A 157 1.68 13.75 9.17
C LEU A 157 2.46 14.67 8.23
N THR A 158 3.78 14.50 8.14
CA THR A 158 4.62 15.26 7.21
C THR A 158 4.17 15.07 5.76
N TYR A 159 3.93 13.82 5.34
CA TYR A 159 3.45 13.56 3.97
C TYR A 159 2.05 14.14 3.73
N ALA A 160 1.18 14.13 4.73
CA ALA A 160 -0.16 14.68 4.58
C ALA A 160 -0.19 16.20 4.50
N LEU A 161 0.65 16.87 5.27
CA LEU A 161 0.77 18.33 5.27
C LEU A 161 1.43 18.85 3.99
N LEU A 162 2.41 18.12 3.47
CA LEU A 162 3.20 18.57 2.32
C LEU A 162 2.69 18.05 0.97
N VAL A 163 2.17 16.83 0.91
CA VAL A 163 1.94 16.13 -0.37
C VAL A 163 0.47 15.75 -0.56
N ARG A 164 -0.13 14.94 0.33
CA ARG A 164 -1.52 14.46 0.16
C ARG A 164 -2.28 14.37 1.48
N LYS A 165 -3.22 15.30 1.71
CA LYS A 165 -4.01 15.43 2.95
C LYS A 165 -4.70 14.15 3.42
N TYR A 166 -5.15 13.28 2.51
CA TYR A 166 -5.84 12.03 2.89
C TYR A 166 -4.96 11.04 3.67
N PHE A 167 -3.64 11.22 3.71
CA PHE A 167 -2.76 10.43 4.60
C PHE A 167 -3.09 10.64 6.08
N LEU A 168 -3.71 11.78 6.46
CA LEU A 168 -4.29 11.96 7.80
C LEU A 168 -5.42 10.96 8.05
N VAL A 169 -6.29 10.74 7.06
CA VAL A 169 -7.40 9.79 7.16
C VAL A 169 -6.87 8.37 7.27
N ILE A 170 -5.81 8.02 6.52
CA ILE A 170 -5.15 6.71 6.63
C ILE A 170 -4.63 6.49 8.05
N LEU A 171 -3.92 7.48 8.60
CA LEU A 171 -3.38 7.40 9.95
C LEU A 171 -4.51 7.32 11.00
N ALA A 172 -5.56 8.12 10.85
CA ALA A 172 -6.71 8.11 11.76
C ALA A 172 -7.42 6.75 11.76
N ILE A 173 -7.69 6.16 10.60
CA ILE A 173 -8.29 4.82 10.49
C ILE A 173 -7.35 3.76 11.07
N ALA A 174 -6.04 3.85 10.83
CA ALA A 174 -5.07 2.90 11.38
C ALA A 174 -5.03 2.93 12.92
N LEU A 175 -4.98 4.13 13.52
CA LEU A 175 -4.98 4.31 14.97
C LEU A 175 -6.33 3.90 15.57
N PHE A 176 -7.44 4.26 14.92
CA PHE A 176 -8.77 3.83 15.34
C PHE A 176 -8.91 2.31 15.30
N ALA A 177 -8.45 1.65 14.23
CA ALA A 177 -8.48 0.20 14.12
C ALA A 177 -7.63 -0.47 15.21
N GLU A 178 -6.46 0.08 15.52
CA GLU A 178 -5.62 -0.43 16.59
C GLU A 178 -6.28 -0.28 17.96
N PHE A 179 -6.85 0.89 18.24
CA PHE A 179 -7.64 1.15 19.44
C PHE A 179 -8.85 0.20 19.54
N PHE A 180 -9.63 0.07 18.48
CA PHE A 180 -10.82 -0.78 18.38
C PHE A 180 -10.52 -2.25 18.67
N LYS A 181 -9.40 -2.77 18.16
CA LYS A 181 -8.95 -4.15 18.38
C LYS A 181 -8.64 -4.44 19.86
N GLN A 182 -8.28 -3.44 20.67
CA GLN A 182 -7.98 -3.61 22.10
C GLN A 182 -9.22 -3.60 23.00
N ARG A 183 -10.36 -3.15 22.48
CA ARG A 183 -11.59 -2.95 23.28
C ARG A 183 -12.44 -4.22 23.36
N GLY A 184 -13.20 -4.33 24.46
CA GLY A 184 -14.23 -5.36 24.64
C GLY A 184 -15.45 -5.14 23.73
N LEU A 185 -16.32 -6.14 23.62
CA LEU A 185 -17.45 -6.12 22.68
C LEU A 185 -18.39 -4.90 22.86
N ARG A 186 -18.71 -4.55 24.11
CA ARG A 186 -19.56 -3.38 24.42
C ARG A 186 -18.95 -2.08 23.92
N SER A 187 -17.68 -1.83 24.25
CA SER A 187 -16.97 -0.64 23.79
C SER A 187 -16.82 -0.61 22.27
N ARG A 188 -16.60 -1.77 21.62
CA ARG A 188 -16.58 -1.85 20.15
C ARG A 188 -17.93 -1.49 19.53
N PHE A 189 -19.03 -1.98 20.11
CA PHE A 189 -20.37 -1.62 19.67
C PHE A 189 -20.60 -0.11 19.81
N VAL A 190 -20.27 0.48 20.97
CA VAL A 190 -20.38 1.93 21.19
C VAL A 190 -19.54 2.72 20.19
N LEU A 191 -18.29 2.33 19.95
CA LEU A 191 -17.42 2.98 18.96
C LEU A 191 -17.98 2.88 17.55
N LEU A 192 -18.55 1.73 17.17
CA LEU A 192 -19.13 1.54 15.84
C LEU A 192 -20.37 2.41 15.66
N VAL A 193 -21.27 2.44 16.65
CA VAL A 193 -22.45 3.31 16.64
C VAL A 193 -22.02 4.77 16.60
N ALA A 194 -21.05 5.18 17.41
CA ALA A 194 -20.52 6.54 17.39
C ALA A 194 -19.92 6.92 16.03
N CYS A 195 -19.18 6.03 15.39
CA CYS A 195 -18.64 6.26 14.03
C CYS A 195 -19.75 6.38 12.99
N VAL A 196 -20.76 5.50 13.02
CA VAL A 196 -21.90 5.57 12.09
C VAL A 196 -22.69 6.86 12.29
N LEU A 197 -22.97 7.25 13.53
CA LEU A 197 -23.64 8.51 13.84
C LEU A 197 -22.81 9.72 13.42
N ALA A 198 -21.52 9.73 13.72
CA ALA A 198 -20.63 10.82 13.31
C ALA A 198 -20.61 10.96 11.78
N LEU A 199 -20.53 9.84 11.05
CA LEU A 199 -20.59 9.86 9.60
C LEU A 199 -21.96 10.30 9.09
N ALA A 200 -23.06 9.84 9.68
CA ALA A 200 -24.43 10.18 9.25
C ALA A 200 -24.81 11.65 9.51
N LEU A 201 -24.16 12.28 10.50
CA LEU A 201 -24.35 13.70 10.84
C LEU A 201 -23.42 14.64 10.04
N MET A 202 -22.53 14.10 9.20
CA MET A 202 -21.72 14.93 8.31
C MET A 202 -22.59 15.60 7.24
N PRO A 203 -22.25 16.83 6.83
CA PRO A 203 -23.00 17.53 5.79
C PRO A 203 -22.69 16.91 4.41
N SER A 204 -23.58 17.11 3.43
CA SER A 204 -23.51 16.42 2.14
C SER A 204 -22.23 16.73 1.35
N GLU A 205 -21.69 17.93 1.52
CA GLU A 205 -20.43 18.38 0.91
C GLU A 205 -19.25 17.50 1.34
N PHE A 206 -19.32 16.90 2.53
CA PHE A 206 -18.30 15.97 3.01
C PHE A 206 -18.28 14.68 2.16
N TYR A 207 -19.45 14.10 1.88
CA TYR A 207 -19.53 12.89 1.05
C TYR A 207 -19.12 13.20 -0.39
N PHE A 208 -19.57 14.33 -0.93
CA PHE A 208 -19.17 14.79 -2.26
C PHE A 208 -17.65 14.95 -2.35
N ALA A 209 -17.03 15.63 -1.38
CA ALA A 209 -15.58 15.82 -1.35
C ALA A 209 -14.78 14.50 -1.28
N LEU A 210 -15.35 13.45 -0.67
CA LEU A 210 -14.69 12.16 -0.54
C LEU A 210 -14.86 11.26 -1.78
N LEU A 211 -16.03 11.22 -2.40
CA LEU A 211 -16.37 10.25 -3.44
C LEU A 211 -16.35 10.83 -4.87
N ASN A 212 -16.63 12.12 -5.05
CA ASN A 212 -16.59 12.76 -6.37
C ASN A 212 -15.21 12.68 -7.07
N PRO A 213 -14.06 12.78 -6.35
CA PRO A 213 -12.76 12.65 -7.00
C PRO A 213 -12.55 11.32 -7.75
N ARG A 214 -13.26 10.26 -7.36
CA ARG A 214 -13.23 8.98 -8.08
C ARG A 214 -13.79 9.12 -9.49
N ASP A 215 -15.00 9.65 -9.62
CA ASP A 215 -15.66 9.78 -10.92
C ASP A 215 -14.88 10.72 -11.83
N MET A 216 -14.38 11.84 -11.30
CA MET A 216 -13.48 12.73 -12.03
C MET A 216 -12.22 12.02 -12.55
N ALA A 217 -11.66 11.10 -11.76
CA ALA A 217 -10.50 10.32 -12.17
C ALA A 217 -10.87 9.29 -13.25
N VAL A 218 -12.07 8.71 -13.22
CA VAL A 218 -12.58 7.84 -14.29
C VAL A 218 -12.81 8.64 -15.57
N ASP A 219 -13.45 9.81 -15.50
CA ASP A 219 -13.66 10.69 -16.65
C ASP A 219 -12.34 11.04 -17.33
N TYR A 220 -11.32 11.37 -16.54
CA TYR A 220 -9.97 11.59 -17.05
C TYR A 220 -9.41 10.35 -17.77
N LEU A 221 -9.60 9.15 -17.22
CA LEU A 221 -9.15 7.89 -17.84
C LEU A 221 -9.94 7.53 -19.12
N VAL A 222 -11.22 7.90 -19.20
CA VAL A 222 -12.07 7.62 -20.36
C VAL A 222 -11.80 8.61 -21.50
N TYR A 223 -11.78 9.90 -21.19
CA TYR A 223 -11.79 10.96 -22.19
C TYR A 223 -10.41 11.52 -22.53
N GLN A 224 -9.43 11.41 -21.61
CA GLN A 224 -8.13 12.06 -21.75
C GLN A 224 -6.94 11.09 -21.71
N SER A 225 -7.17 9.80 -21.41
CA SER A 225 -6.11 8.79 -21.37
C SER A 225 -6.16 7.91 -22.62
N PRO A 226 -5.06 7.79 -23.39
CA PRO A 226 -5.02 6.93 -24.58
C PRO A 226 -5.08 5.43 -24.26
N PHE A 227 -5.02 5.06 -22.97
CA PHE A 227 -5.06 3.67 -22.49
C PHE A 227 -6.45 3.23 -22.00
N GLY A 228 -7.41 4.16 -21.95
CA GLY A 228 -8.79 3.92 -21.50
C GLY A 228 -8.93 3.57 -20.01
N ALA A 229 -10.18 3.35 -19.58
CA ALA A 229 -10.55 3.04 -18.20
C ALA A 229 -10.96 1.56 -18.04
N ARG A 230 -10.09 0.61 -18.42
CA ARG A 230 -10.43 -0.82 -18.53
C ARG A 230 -11.11 -1.41 -17.28
N THR A 231 -10.57 -1.10 -16.11
CA THR A 231 -11.13 -1.51 -14.80
C THR A 231 -11.77 -0.34 -14.05
N GLY A 232 -11.99 0.78 -14.75
CA GLY A 232 -12.60 1.98 -14.20
C GLY A 232 -14.06 1.76 -13.86
N PHE A 233 -14.54 2.37 -12.78
CA PHE A 233 -15.94 2.33 -12.41
C PHE A 233 -16.38 3.64 -11.74
N TYR A 234 -17.56 4.11 -12.12
CA TYR A 234 -18.20 5.27 -11.49
C TYR A 234 -18.91 4.89 -10.18
N ASN A 235 -19.19 5.87 -9.34
CA ASN A 235 -20.20 5.77 -8.28
C ASN A 235 -21.54 5.27 -8.88
N LEU A 236 -22.28 4.47 -8.11
CA LEU A 236 -23.62 4.04 -8.49
C LEU A 236 -24.65 5.14 -8.23
N LEU A 237 -24.44 5.93 -7.17
CA LEU A 237 -25.32 6.99 -6.74
C LEU A 237 -24.57 8.32 -6.67
N PRO A 238 -25.26 9.47 -6.77
CA PRO A 238 -24.66 10.77 -6.50
C PRO A 238 -24.26 10.85 -5.02
N PRO A 239 -23.04 11.31 -4.68
CA PRO A 239 -22.54 11.32 -3.30
C PRO A 239 -23.11 12.49 -2.49
N GLU A 240 -24.44 12.61 -2.43
CA GLU A 240 -25.18 13.71 -1.81
C GLU A 240 -25.78 13.34 -0.44
N SER A 241 -25.68 12.08 -0.03
CA SER A 241 -26.23 11.59 1.24
C SER A 241 -25.40 10.48 1.87
N PHE A 242 -25.59 10.26 3.17
CA PHE A 242 -24.96 9.15 3.90
C PHE A 242 -25.30 7.78 3.29
N ALA A 243 -26.55 7.59 2.87
CA ALA A 243 -26.99 6.33 2.25
C ALA A 243 -26.26 6.08 0.92
N ALA A 244 -26.17 7.10 0.06
CA ALA A 244 -25.39 7.02 -1.18
C ALA A 244 -23.92 6.71 -0.90
N PHE A 245 -23.32 7.42 0.06
CA PHE A 245 -21.94 7.17 0.51
C PHE A 245 -21.71 5.71 0.90
N CYS A 246 -22.60 5.11 1.70
CA CYS A 246 -22.49 3.70 2.08
C CYS A 246 -22.59 2.76 0.88
N VAL A 247 -23.54 2.98 -0.02
CA VAL A 247 -23.73 2.15 -1.22
C VAL A 247 -22.49 2.20 -2.11
N ASP A 248 -21.99 3.41 -2.40
CA ASP A 248 -20.84 3.61 -3.27
C ASP A 248 -19.53 3.10 -2.67
N TYR A 249 -19.36 3.21 -1.35
CA TYR A 249 -18.21 2.66 -0.66
C TYR A 249 -18.23 1.12 -0.67
N ILE A 250 -19.38 0.49 -0.41
CA ILE A 250 -19.54 -0.97 -0.48
C ILE A 250 -19.34 -1.45 -1.91
N TYR A 251 -19.89 -0.75 -2.89
CA TYR A 251 -19.72 -1.09 -4.30
C TYR A 251 -18.24 -1.03 -4.72
N ALA A 252 -17.53 0.03 -4.35
CA ALA A 252 -16.09 0.15 -4.58
C ALA A 252 -15.30 -0.95 -3.87
N MET A 253 -15.67 -1.28 -2.63
CA MET A 253 -15.09 -2.39 -1.88
C MET A 253 -15.22 -3.71 -2.64
N VAL A 254 -16.39 -3.99 -3.21
CA VAL A 254 -16.63 -5.19 -4.01
C VAL A 254 -15.81 -5.16 -5.30
N ARG A 255 -15.84 -4.05 -6.05
CA ARG A 255 -15.09 -3.88 -7.31
C ARG A 255 -13.58 -4.06 -7.14
N LEU A 256 -13.00 -3.45 -6.10
CA LEU A 256 -11.55 -3.44 -5.86
C LEU A 256 -11.04 -4.67 -5.13
N HIS A 257 -11.86 -5.32 -4.29
CA HIS A 257 -11.46 -6.55 -3.60
C HIS A 257 -11.79 -7.84 -4.35
N LEU A 258 -12.73 -7.81 -5.29
CA LEU A 258 -13.13 -8.97 -6.08
C LEU A 258 -13.00 -8.70 -7.59
N PRO A 259 -11.84 -8.21 -8.07
CA PRO A 259 -11.66 -7.88 -9.48
C PRO A 259 -11.93 -9.04 -10.45
N VAL A 260 -11.73 -10.28 -10.04
CA VAL A 260 -11.98 -11.46 -10.90
C VAL A 260 -13.44 -11.59 -11.30
N LEU A 261 -14.38 -11.07 -10.50
CA LEU A 261 -15.80 -11.09 -10.83
C LEU A 261 -16.16 -10.13 -11.97
N PHE A 262 -15.32 -9.13 -12.23
CA PHE A 262 -15.60 -8.06 -13.20
C PHE A 262 -14.62 -8.06 -14.37
N SER A 263 -13.40 -8.56 -14.18
CA SER A 263 -12.34 -8.61 -15.19
C SER A 263 -11.51 -9.89 -15.02
N PRO A 264 -12.05 -11.05 -15.44
CA PRO A 264 -11.40 -12.35 -15.32
C PRO A 264 -10.30 -12.50 -16.39
N ASP A 265 -9.18 -11.82 -16.21
CA ASP A 265 -8.00 -11.93 -17.06
C ASP A 265 -6.75 -12.28 -16.23
N PRO A 266 -5.64 -12.77 -16.85
CA PRO A 266 -4.44 -13.15 -16.11
C PRO A 266 -3.86 -12.03 -15.22
N ARG A 267 -3.97 -10.77 -15.62
CA ARG A 267 -3.53 -9.62 -14.80
C ARG A 267 -4.49 -9.40 -13.64
N GLY A 268 -5.79 -9.50 -13.89
CA GLY A 268 -6.83 -9.47 -12.85
C GLY A 268 -6.64 -10.54 -11.78
N LEU A 269 -6.26 -11.76 -12.17
CA LEU A 269 -5.93 -12.85 -11.23
C LEU A 269 -4.68 -12.54 -10.38
N ALA A 270 -3.62 -11.99 -10.98
CA ALA A 270 -2.43 -11.59 -10.24
C ALA A 270 -2.74 -10.47 -9.23
N MET A 271 -3.51 -9.45 -9.65
CA MET A 271 -3.96 -8.36 -8.80
C MET A 271 -4.88 -8.86 -7.67
N GLN A 272 -5.79 -9.80 -7.96
CA GLN A 272 -6.62 -10.46 -6.95
C GLN A 272 -5.77 -11.16 -5.89
N ALA A 273 -4.73 -11.87 -6.30
CA ALA A 273 -3.83 -12.55 -5.38
C ALA A 273 -3.08 -11.55 -4.48
N PHE A 274 -2.59 -10.44 -5.06
CA PHE A 274 -1.99 -9.33 -4.29
C PHE A 274 -2.97 -8.78 -3.24
N VAL A 275 -4.20 -8.48 -3.65
CA VAL A 275 -5.24 -7.92 -2.78
C VAL A 275 -5.61 -8.90 -1.65
N ILE A 276 -5.71 -10.20 -1.95
CA ILE A 276 -5.95 -11.24 -0.93
C ILE A 276 -4.80 -11.26 0.09
N LEU A 277 -3.55 -11.17 -0.35
CA LEU A 277 -2.39 -11.12 0.55
C LEU A 277 -2.41 -9.88 1.45
N ALA A 278 -2.70 -8.71 0.87
CA ALA A 278 -2.86 -7.47 1.62
C ALA A 278 -3.97 -7.60 2.67
N TRP A 279 -5.15 -8.09 2.29
CA TRP A 279 -6.26 -8.35 3.20
C TRP A 279 -5.90 -9.33 4.32
N ILE A 280 -5.24 -10.45 4.02
CA ILE A 280 -4.83 -11.42 5.05
C ILE A 280 -3.81 -10.81 6.01
N SER A 281 -2.98 -9.87 5.54
CA SER A 281 -2.00 -9.17 6.36
C SER A 281 -2.63 -8.23 7.41
N THR A 282 -3.83 -7.71 7.17
CA THR A 282 -4.54 -6.81 8.13
C THR A 282 -5.25 -7.56 9.25
N ARG A 283 -5.52 -8.87 9.06
CA ARG A 283 -6.21 -9.71 10.04
C ARG A 283 -5.40 -9.81 11.33
N SER A 284 -6.09 -9.99 12.46
CA SER A 284 -5.46 -10.18 13.77
C SER A 284 -4.43 -11.32 13.78
N LEU A 285 -3.29 -11.07 14.41
CA LEU A 285 -2.24 -12.07 14.59
C LEU A 285 -2.68 -13.12 15.63
N PRO A 286 -2.38 -14.41 15.39
CA PRO A 286 -2.66 -15.48 16.36
C PRO A 286 -1.61 -15.51 17.47
N GLY A 287 -1.97 -16.18 18.58
CA GLY A 287 -1.04 -16.58 19.64
C GLY A 287 -0.27 -15.42 20.30
N PRO A 288 0.99 -15.63 20.72
CA PRO A 288 1.80 -14.62 21.41
C PRO A 288 2.11 -13.40 20.52
N ALA A 289 1.99 -13.51 19.19
CA ALA A 289 2.16 -12.35 18.31
C ALA A 289 0.98 -11.35 18.39
N LYS A 290 -0.14 -11.74 19.01
CA LYS A 290 -1.29 -10.85 19.29
C LYS A 290 -0.92 -9.71 20.27
N THR A 291 0.08 -9.91 21.12
CA THR A 291 0.51 -8.91 22.11
C THR A 291 1.61 -7.98 21.57
N CYS A 292 2.21 -8.30 20.41
CA CYS A 292 3.19 -7.42 19.75
C CYS A 292 2.49 -6.21 19.10
N TRP A 293 2.40 -5.12 19.85
CA TRP A 293 1.75 -3.87 19.43
C TRP A 293 2.30 -3.30 18.12
N ASP A 294 3.62 -3.33 17.95
CA ASP A 294 4.34 -2.86 16.77
C ASP A 294 3.92 -3.59 15.48
N LYS A 295 3.75 -4.91 15.53
CA LYS A 295 3.29 -5.71 14.39
C LYS A 295 1.82 -5.43 14.06
N ARG A 296 1.00 -5.14 15.07
CA ARG A 296 -0.40 -4.76 14.88
C ARG A 296 -0.54 -3.36 14.27
N LEU A 297 0.36 -2.44 14.61
CA LEU A 297 0.41 -1.12 13.99
C LEU A 297 0.60 -1.24 12.47
N LEU A 298 1.59 -2.03 12.02
CA LEU A 298 1.84 -2.21 10.58
C LEU A 298 0.63 -2.79 9.85
N ALA A 299 -0.02 -3.81 10.41
CA ALA A 299 -1.25 -4.39 9.86
C ALA A 299 -2.42 -3.38 9.84
N SER A 300 -2.48 -2.47 10.81
CA SER A 300 -3.51 -1.43 10.88
C SER A 300 -3.23 -0.27 9.92
N LEU A 301 -1.96 0.05 9.64
CA LEU A 301 -1.58 0.98 8.57
C LEU A 301 -1.99 0.44 7.20
N VAL A 302 -1.77 -0.86 6.92
CA VAL A 302 -2.26 -1.49 5.68
C VAL A 302 -3.79 -1.40 5.59
N LEU A 303 -4.50 -1.66 6.70
CA LEU A 303 -5.96 -1.50 6.73
C LEU A 303 -6.40 -0.06 6.45
N GLY A 304 -5.70 0.93 6.99
CA GLY A 304 -5.95 2.35 6.71
C GLY A 304 -5.78 2.67 5.23
N HIS A 305 -4.69 2.21 4.59
CA HIS A 305 -4.48 2.35 3.15
C HIS A 305 -5.60 1.70 2.35
N MET A 306 -5.95 0.46 2.67
CA MET A 306 -7.04 -0.25 1.99
C MET A 306 -8.37 0.48 2.11
N ALA A 307 -8.74 0.92 3.33
CA ALA A 307 -10.02 1.59 3.58
C ALA A 307 -10.11 2.95 2.85
N VAL A 308 -9.05 3.74 2.91
CA VAL A 308 -9.03 5.06 2.29
C VAL A 308 -8.99 4.98 0.77
N SER A 309 -8.26 4.02 0.20
CA SER A 309 -8.27 3.78 -1.25
C SER A 309 -9.67 3.47 -1.79
N MET A 310 -10.57 2.86 -1.02
CA MET A 310 -11.94 2.62 -1.49
C MET A 310 -12.73 3.90 -1.77
N LEU A 311 -12.30 5.05 -1.25
CA LEU A 311 -12.96 6.34 -1.45
C LEU A 311 -12.65 6.94 -2.82
N PHE A 312 -11.39 6.88 -3.26
CA PHE A 312 -10.92 7.65 -4.41
C PHE A 312 -10.33 6.84 -5.55
N GLU A 313 -9.99 5.56 -5.36
CA GLU A 313 -9.39 4.80 -6.46
C GLU A 313 -10.43 4.55 -7.56
N PRO A 314 -10.16 4.99 -8.78
CA PRO A 314 -11.08 4.80 -9.90
C PRO A 314 -11.03 3.39 -10.46
N ASP A 315 -9.93 2.66 -10.23
CA ASP A 315 -9.67 1.38 -10.86
C ASP A 315 -8.74 0.48 -10.02
N LEU A 316 -8.58 -0.77 -10.48
CA LEU A 316 -7.76 -1.78 -9.82
C LEU A 316 -6.25 -1.49 -9.93
N GLY A 317 -5.80 -0.90 -11.04
CA GLY A 317 -4.38 -0.65 -11.29
C GLY A 317 -3.83 0.41 -10.32
N SER A 318 -4.53 1.53 -10.20
CA SER A 318 -4.26 2.60 -9.25
C SER A 318 -4.35 2.10 -7.81
N TYR A 319 -5.37 1.29 -7.49
CA TYR A 319 -5.50 0.68 -6.17
C TYR A 319 -4.29 -0.20 -5.80
N VAL A 320 -3.90 -1.12 -6.68
CA VAL A 320 -2.74 -2.00 -6.45
C VAL A 320 -1.44 -1.19 -6.38
N ARG A 321 -1.30 -0.17 -7.23
CA ARG A 321 -0.15 0.75 -7.21
C ARG A 321 0.01 1.42 -5.84
N HIS A 322 -1.01 2.12 -5.35
CA HIS A 322 -0.93 2.81 -4.06
C HIS A 322 -0.75 1.82 -2.91
N LEU A 323 -1.48 0.69 -2.90
CA LEU A 323 -1.35 -0.32 -1.84
C LEU A 323 0.01 -1.04 -1.87
N SER A 324 0.66 -1.15 -3.03
CA SER A 324 1.99 -1.77 -3.15
C SER A 324 3.11 -0.97 -2.51
N SER A 325 2.94 0.34 -2.34
CA SER A 325 3.90 1.19 -1.61
C SER A 325 4.10 0.78 -0.15
N VAL A 326 3.10 0.11 0.44
CA VAL A 326 3.11 -0.42 1.81
C VAL A 326 3.16 -1.96 1.86
N SER A 327 3.47 -2.61 0.74
CA SER A 327 3.60 -4.08 0.64
C SER A 327 4.64 -4.68 1.60
N LEU A 328 5.64 -3.88 2.02
CA LEU A 328 6.61 -4.29 3.04
C LEU A 328 5.95 -4.55 4.40
N PHE A 329 4.94 -3.76 4.77
CA PHE A 329 4.14 -3.99 5.98
C PHE A 329 3.34 -5.29 5.87
N CYS A 330 2.79 -5.58 4.68
CA CYS A 330 2.10 -6.84 4.40
C CYS A 330 3.03 -8.03 4.63
N MET A 331 4.23 -8.00 4.05
CA MET A 331 5.21 -9.09 4.16
C MET A 331 5.62 -9.34 5.62
N ILE A 332 5.87 -8.29 6.39
CA ILE A 332 6.23 -8.42 7.81
C ILE A 332 5.09 -9.05 8.61
N SER A 333 3.85 -8.59 8.39
CA SER A 333 2.67 -9.09 9.09
C SER A 333 2.38 -10.56 8.75
N LEU A 334 2.54 -10.95 7.48
CA LEU A 334 2.40 -12.32 7.02
C LEU A 334 3.49 -13.25 7.58
N SER A 335 4.76 -12.82 7.53
CA SER A 335 5.86 -13.61 8.13
C SER A 335 5.69 -13.78 9.63
N ALA A 336 5.27 -12.74 10.36
CA ALA A 336 4.99 -12.81 11.79
C ALA A 336 3.86 -13.81 12.10
N ARG A 337 2.81 -13.85 11.29
CA ARG A 337 1.72 -14.83 11.41
C ARG A 337 2.22 -16.26 11.23
N VAL A 338 3.09 -16.50 10.24
CA VAL A 338 3.65 -17.84 10.00
C VAL A 338 4.55 -18.28 11.15
N ASP A 339 5.37 -17.39 11.68
CA ASP A 339 6.24 -17.67 12.83
C ASP A 339 5.43 -17.96 14.10
N ALA A 340 4.36 -17.19 14.37
CA ALA A 340 3.47 -17.41 15.52
C ALA A 340 2.80 -18.79 15.50
N LEU A 341 2.20 -19.17 14.37
CA LEU A 341 1.56 -20.49 14.20
C LEU A 341 2.55 -21.66 14.34
N ARG A 342 3.85 -21.43 14.13
CA ARG A 342 4.86 -22.47 14.33
C ARG A 342 5.16 -22.69 15.80
N ILE A 343 5.23 -21.60 16.58
CA ILE A 343 5.50 -21.65 18.03
C ILE A 343 4.33 -22.34 18.74
N ASP A 344 3.09 -21.95 18.42
CA ASP A 344 1.89 -22.55 19.01
C ASP A 344 1.83 -24.08 18.75
N ASN A 345 2.13 -24.50 17.52
CA ASN A 345 2.16 -25.92 17.16
C ASN A 345 3.29 -26.72 17.84
N ALA A 346 4.41 -26.09 18.17
CA ALA A 346 5.50 -26.74 18.89
C ALA A 346 5.10 -26.95 20.36
N ASN A 347 4.60 -25.89 21.00
CA ASN A 347 4.16 -25.95 22.40
C ASN A 347 3.03 -26.97 22.61
N GLN A 348 2.12 -27.14 21.63
CA GLN A 348 1.08 -28.17 21.71
C GLN A 348 1.59 -29.61 21.59
N ARG A 349 2.72 -29.82 20.91
CA ARG A 349 3.35 -31.15 20.80
C ARG A 349 4.15 -31.51 22.04
N ASP A 350 4.75 -30.52 22.70
CA ASP A 350 5.52 -30.75 23.92
C ASP A 350 4.60 -30.96 25.14
N ALA A 351 3.32 -30.57 25.04
CA ALA A 351 2.31 -30.73 26.08
C ALA A 351 1.43 -32.00 25.94
N ALA A 352 1.58 -32.74 24.85
CA ALA A 352 0.85 -33.97 24.54
C ALA A 352 1.80 -35.16 24.59
#